data_AF-A0A3B5BNJ0-F1
#
_entry.id   AF-A0A3B5BNJ0-F1
#
_cell.length_a   1.000
_cell.length_b   1.000
_cell.length_c   1.000
_cell.angle_alpha   90.00
_cell.angle_beta   90.00
_cell.angle_gamma   90.00
#
_symmetry.space_group_name_H-M   'P 1'
#
loop_
_entity.id
_entity.type
_entity.pdbx_description
1 polymer ?
#
loop_
_entity_poly.entity_id
_entity_poly.type
_entity_poly.pdbx_seq_one_letter_code
_entity_poly.pdbx_strand_id
1 'polypeptide(L)'
;MEIGPPAPTSLFQPPRRPGLGTVGKPIRLLANHFQVQIPKIDVYHYDIDIKPEKRPRRVNREVVDTMVRHFKMQIFGDRQPGYDGKRNMYTAHPLPIGRDRVDLEVTLPGEGKDQTFKVSLQWVSVVSLQMLLEALSGHLNEVPEDSVQALDVITRHLPSMRYTPVGRSFFSPPEGYYHPLGGGREVWFGFHQSVRPAMWNMMLNIDGETSAASVKIPLSVS
;
A
#
# COMPACT_ATOMS: atom_id res chain seq x y z
N MET A 1 -15.35 7.41 -37.69
CA MET A 1 -14.67 7.22 -36.39
C MET A 1 -13.19 7.29 -36.68
N GLU A 2 -12.57 8.45 -36.45
CA GLU A 2 -11.12 8.58 -36.56
C GLU A 2 -10.48 7.89 -35.35
N ILE A 3 -9.65 6.91 -35.64
CA ILE A 3 -8.81 6.23 -34.66
C ILE A 3 -7.66 7.20 -34.41
N GLY A 4 -7.63 7.83 -33.23
CA GLY A 4 -6.55 8.72 -32.83
C GLY A 4 -5.18 8.02 -32.96
N PRO A 5 -4.10 8.77 -33.19
CA PRO A 5 -2.78 8.17 -33.40
C PRO A 5 -2.38 7.31 -32.18
N PRO A 6 -1.74 6.15 -32.39
CA PRO A 6 -1.24 5.33 -31.29
C PRO A 6 -0.32 6.18 -30.41
N ALA A 7 -0.48 6.05 -29.09
CA ALA A 7 0.36 6.75 -28.13
C ALA A 7 1.85 6.50 -28.45
N PRO A 8 2.72 7.53 -28.35
CA PRO A 8 4.12 7.40 -28.73
C PRO A 8 4.77 6.29 -27.92
N THR A 9 5.24 5.25 -28.63
CA THR A 9 6.04 4.18 -28.05
C THR A 9 7.28 4.81 -27.44
N SER A 10 7.55 4.51 -26.16
CA SER A 10 8.68 5.10 -25.43
C SER A 10 9.97 4.93 -26.26
N LEU A 11 10.64 6.04 -26.57
CA LEU A 11 11.86 6.08 -27.39
C LEU A 11 13.04 5.32 -26.76
N PHE A 12 12.93 4.95 -25.48
CA PHE A 12 13.97 4.27 -24.72
C PHE A 12 13.37 3.13 -23.88
N GLN A 13 13.28 1.95 -24.48
CA GLN A 13 12.93 0.73 -23.75
C GLN A 13 14.20 -0.02 -23.34
N PRO A 14 14.31 -0.46 -22.07
CA PRO A 14 15.40 -1.33 -21.65
C PRO A 14 15.47 -2.60 -22.51
N PRO A 15 16.68 -3.10 -22.85
CA PRO A 15 16.80 -4.30 -23.65
C PRO A 15 16.23 -5.52 -22.91
N ARG A 16 15.59 -6.42 -23.67
CA ARG A 16 15.12 -7.70 -23.11
C ARG A 16 16.31 -8.56 -22.69
N ARG A 17 16.10 -9.39 -21.66
CA ARG A 17 17.10 -10.38 -21.23
C ARG A 17 17.41 -11.31 -22.41
N PRO A 18 18.68 -11.43 -22.85
CA PRO A 18 19.03 -12.24 -24.03
C PRO A 18 18.99 -13.75 -23.76
N GLY A 19 19.03 -14.18 -22.50
CA GLY A 19 18.97 -15.58 -22.10
C GLY A 19 19.32 -15.78 -20.62
N LEU A 20 19.39 -17.04 -20.19
CA LEU A 20 19.88 -17.44 -18.88
C LEU A 20 21.34 -17.90 -18.99
N GLY A 21 22.16 -17.59 -17.99
CA GLY A 21 23.54 -18.06 -17.93
C GLY A 21 23.62 -19.57 -17.66
N THR A 22 24.56 -20.26 -18.32
CA THR A 22 24.71 -21.73 -18.27
C THR A 22 26.06 -22.19 -17.70
N VAL A 23 27.00 -21.27 -17.49
CA VAL A 23 28.35 -21.58 -16.98
C VAL A 23 28.32 -21.67 -15.44
N GLY A 24 29.06 -22.63 -14.90
CA GLY A 24 29.23 -22.82 -13.45
C GLY A 24 28.58 -24.10 -12.93
N LYS A 25 28.87 -24.45 -11.67
CA LYS A 25 28.24 -25.59 -10.99
C LYS A 25 26.92 -25.13 -10.35
N PRO A 26 25.78 -25.80 -10.59
CA PRO A 26 24.53 -25.46 -9.94
C PRO A 26 24.63 -25.52 -8.41
N ILE A 27 24.03 -24.55 -7.73
CA ILE A 27 23.93 -24.48 -6.27
C ILE A 27 22.49 -24.17 -5.85
N ARG A 28 22.04 -24.80 -4.76
CA ARG A 28 20.72 -24.53 -4.18
C ARG A 28 20.81 -23.32 -3.25
N LEU A 29 19.91 -22.36 -3.45
CA LEU A 29 19.82 -21.14 -2.65
C LEU A 29 18.42 -21.00 -2.07
N LEU A 30 18.34 -20.36 -0.91
CA LEU A 30 17.09 -19.82 -0.38
C LEU A 30 17.17 -18.30 -0.49
N ALA A 31 16.07 -17.70 -0.93
CA ALA A 31 15.89 -16.26 -0.95
C ALA A 31 14.76 -15.89 -0.01
N ASN A 32 14.84 -14.71 0.58
CA ASN A 32 13.79 -14.10 1.41
C ASN A 32 12.60 -13.55 0.58
N HIS A 33 12.29 -14.25 -0.51
CA HIS A 33 11.25 -13.90 -1.47
C HIS A 33 10.15 -14.96 -1.40
N PHE A 34 8.96 -14.53 -1.00
CA PHE A 34 7.79 -15.39 -0.81
C PHE A 34 6.82 -15.20 -1.97
N GLN A 35 6.37 -16.28 -2.59
CA GLN A 35 5.46 -16.20 -3.72
C GLN A 35 4.08 -15.67 -3.27
N VAL A 36 3.56 -14.69 -3.99
CA VAL A 36 2.20 -14.16 -3.79
C VAL A 36 1.26 -14.82 -4.79
N GLN A 37 0.19 -15.43 -4.29
CA GLN A 37 -0.91 -15.90 -5.14
C GLN A 37 -1.87 -14.75 -5.38
N ILE A 38 -1.96 -14.30 -6.63
CA ILE A 38 -2.82 -13.19 -7.02
C ILE A 38 -4.12 -13.75 -7.61
N PRO A 39 -5.29 -13.32 -7.10
CA PRO A 39 -6.56 -13.68 -7.69
C PRO A 39 -6.72 -13.05 -9.09
N LYS A 40 -7.32 -13.79 -10.02
CA LYS A 40 -7.68 -13.30 -11.36
C LYS A 40 -8.97 -12.46 -11.29
N ILE A 41 -8.88 -11.32 -10.63
CA ILE A 41 -10.01 -10.40 -10.45
C ILE A 41 -9.60 -8.99 -10.86
N ASP A 42 -10.62 -8.17 -11.08
CA ASP A 42 -10.44 -6.73 -11.17
C ASP A 42 -10.59 -6.10 -9.77
N VAL A 43 -9.84 -5.01 -9.55
CA VAL A 43 -9.96 -4.17 -8.36
C VAL A 43 -10.40 -2.77 -8.75
N TYR A 44 -11.19 -2.14 -7.90
CA TYR A 44 -11.84 -0.87 -8.20
C TYR A 44 -11.07 0.25 -7.49
N HIS A 45 -10.59 1.23 -8.26
CA HIS A 45 -9.83 2.36 -7.77
C HIS A 45 -10.73 3.55 -7.51
N TYR A 46 -10.57 4.15 -6.33
CA TYR A 46 -11.25 5.35 -5.90
C TYR A 46 -10.23 6.40 -5.44
N ASP A 47 -10.53 7.65 -5.78
CA ASP A 47 -9.86 8.82 -5.23
C ASP A 47 -10.53 9.23 -3.91
N ILE A 48 -9.70 9.51 -2.91
CA ILE A 48 -10.07 9.99 -1.60
C ILE A 48 -9.46 11.37 -1.40
N ASP A 49 -10.30 12.37 -1.15
CA ASP A 49 -9.88 13.72 -0.78
C ASP A 49 -10.34 14.02 0.65
N ILE A 50 -9.40 14.37 1.54
CA ILE A 50 -9.67 14.59 2.97
C ILE A 50 -9.38 16.05 3.31
N LYS A 51 -10.38 16.73 3.85
CA LYS A 51 -10.27 18.10 4.36
C LYS A 51 -10.44 18.12 5.88
N PRO A 52 -9.58 18.88 6.60
CA PRO A 52 -8.50 19.72 6.10
C PRO A 52 -7.29 18.93 5.56
N GLU A 53 -6.64 19.46 4.52
CA GLU A 53 -5.51 18.83 3.83
C GLU A 53 -4.22 18.78 4.69
N LYS A 54 -3.18 18.12 4.15
CA LYS A 54 -1.81 18.07 4.72
C LYS A 54 -1.69 17.45 6.12
N ARG A 55 -2.63 16.58 6.49
CA ARG A 55 -2.55 15.79 7.72
C ARG A 55 -1.53 14.65 7.61
N PRO A 56 -0.97 14.17 8.73
CA PRO A 56 -0.13 12.99 8.73
C PRO A 56 -0.86 11.79 8.13
N ARG A 57 -0.16 10.95 7.36
CA ARG A 57 -0.77 9.76 6.72
C ARG A 57 -1.47 8.84 7.71
N ARG A 58 -0.95 8.73 8.94
CA ARG A 58 -1.57 7.96 10.03
C ARG A 58 -2.99 8.46 10.34
N VAL A 59 -3.17 9.78 10.45
CA VAL A 59 -4.49 10.39 10.70
C VAL A 59 -5.42 10.14 9.52
N ASN A 60 -4.95 10.32 8.28
CA ASN A 60 -5.76 10.03 7.09
C ASN A 60 -6.27 8.58 7.07
N ARG A 61 -5.42 7.64 7.47
CA ARG A 61 -5.79 6.22 7.55
C ARG A 61 -6.84 5.95 8.62
N GLU A 62 -6.74 6.61 9.76
CA GLU A 62 -7.72 6.54 10.85
C GLU A 62 -9.08 7.16 10.44
N VAL A 63 -9.05 8.28 9.72
CA VAL A 63 -10.25 8.88 9.11
C VAL A 63 -10.92 7.86 8.16
N VAL A 64 -10.16 7.26 7.24
CA VAL A 64 -10.73 6.29 6.28
C VAL A 64 -11.21 5.01 6.97
N ASP A 65 -10.49 4.47 7.94
CA ASP A 65 -10.93 3.31 8.72
C ASP A 65 -12.23 3.61 9.50
N THR A 66 -12.34 4.80 10.08
CA THR A 66 -13.57 5.26 10.75
C THR A 66 -14.72 5.45 9.77
N MET A 67 -14.46 6.03 8.59
CA MET A 67 -15.42 6.15 7.49
C MET A 67 -15.97 4.78 7.07
N VAL A 68 -15.08 3.80 6.87
CA VAL A 68 -15.46 2.44 6.44
C VAL A 68 -16.37 1.77 7.47
N ARG A 69 -16.06 1.94 8.76
CA ARG A 69 -16.88 1.40 9.87
C ARG A 69 -18.22 2.12 9.99
N HIS A 70 -18.23 3.46 9.92
CA HIS A 70 -19.43 4.27 10.11
C HIS A 70 -20.43 4.10 8.96
N PHE A 71 -19.94 4.11 7.71
CA PHE A 71 -20.76 3.95 6.51
C PHE A 71 -20.82 2.49 6.02
N LYS A 72 -20.63 1.52 6.92
CA LYS A 72 -20.62 0.08 6.59
C LYS A 72 -21.90 -0.33 5.88
N MET A 73 -23.08 -0.03 6.44
CA MET A 73 -24.35 -0.49 5.87
C MET A 73 -24.73 0.22 4.57
N GLN A 74 -24.25 1.44 4.35
CA GLN A 74 -24.67 2.29 3.22
C GLN A 74 -23.76 2.11 2.00
N ILE A 75 -22.45 2.02 2.21
CA ILE A 75 -21.45 2.09 1.13
C ILE A 75 -20.58 0.84 1.11
N PHE A 76 -19.95 0.48 2.25
CA PHE A 76 -18.85 -0.49 2.23
C PHE A 76 -19.32 -1.95 2.30
N GLY A 77 -20.44 -2.24 2.94
CA GLY A 77 -20.88 -3.61 3.26
C GLY A 77 -19.79 -4.35 4.04
N ASP A 78 -19.47 -5.57 3.64
CA ASP A 78 -18.35 -6.35 4.22
C ASP A 78 -17.02 -6.13 3.50
N ARG A 79 -16.92 -5.15 2.60
CA ARG A 79 -15.68 -4.84 1.87
C ARG A 79 -14.65 -4.22 2.82
N GLN A 80 -13.40 -4.67 2.71
CA GLN A 80 -12.26 -4.09 3.41
C GLN A 80 -11.34 -3.38 2.41
N PRO A 81 -11.48 -2.06 2.23
CA PRO A 81 -10.68 -1.33 1.26
C PRO A 81 -9.20 -1.24 1.67
N GLY A 82 -8.29 -1.37 0.70
CA GLY A 82 -6.89 -1.00 0.86
C GLY A 82 -6.71 0.48 0.57
N TYR A 83 -6.09 1.22 1.48
CA TYR A 83 -5.84 2.67 1.33
C TYR A 83 -4.36 3.01 1.49
N ASP A 84 -3.83 3.96 0.70
CA ASP A 84 -2.42 4.36 0.70
C ASP A 84 -2.07 5.45 1.74
N GLY A 85 -3.08 6.01 2.43
CA GLY A 85 -2.91 7.09 3.40
C GLY A 85 -2.86 8.49 2.79
N LYS A 86 -3.13 8.61 1.48
CA LYS A 86 -3.17 9.88 0.73
C LYS A 86 -4.46 10.04 -0.06
N ARG A 87 -4.56 9.36 -1.21
CA ARG A 87 -5.64 9.55 -2.18
C ARG A 87 -6.14 8.26 -2.79
N ASN A 88 -5.36 7.18 -2.77
CA ASN A 88 -5.71 5.98 -3.51
C ASN A 88 -6.31 4.93 -2.59
N MET A 89 -7.56 4.58 -2.85
CA MET A 89 -8.27 3.50 -2.18
C MET A 89 -8.72 2.44 -3.19
N TYR A 90 -8.61 1.17 -2.83
CA TYR A 90 -8.95 0.03 -3.67
C TYR A 90 -9.92 -0.92 -2.98
N THR A 91 -10.90 -1.45 -3.71
CA THR A 91 -11.81 -2.50 -3.24
C THR A 91 -11.85 -3.68 -4.20
N ALA A 92 -12.12 -4.88 -3.70
CA ALA A 92 -12.30 -6.09 -4.53
C ALA A 92 -13.64 -6.09 -5.31
N HIS A 93 -14.61 -5.30 -4.86
CA HIS A 93 -15.94 -5.20 -5.47
C HIS A 93 -16.36 -3.72 -5.57
N PRO A 94 -17.19 -3.35 -6.57
CA PRO A 94 -17.60 -1.97 -6.74
C PRO A 94 -18.41 -1.48 -5.54
N LEU A 95 -18.25 -0.21 -5.19
CA LEU A 95 -19.03 0.50 -4.20
C LEU A 95 -20.34 1.03 -4.85
N PRO A 96 -21.46 1.06 -4.13
CA PRO A 96 -22.76 1.46 -4.66
C PRO A 96 -22.90 3.00 -4.75
N ILE A 97 -21.89 3.69 -5.28
CA ILE A 97 -21.83 5.16 -5.36
C ILE A 97 -21.94 5.70 -6.79
N GLY A 98 -21.97 4.80 -7.79
CA GLY A 98 -21.94 5.21 -9.21
C GLY A 98 -20.58 5.81 -9.60
N ARG A 99 -20.61 6.86 -10.41
CA ARG A 99 -19.41 7.60 -10.87
C ARG A 99 -19.29 9.00 -10.26
N ASP A 100 -20.33 9.46 -9.57
CA ASP A 100 -20.37 10.80 -8.98
C ASP A 100 -19.54 10.86 -7.71
N ARG A 101 -19.09 12.06 -7.37
CA ARG A 101 -18.37 12.34 -6.13
C ARG A 101 -19.35 12.28 -4.96
N VAL A 102 -19.04 11.48 -3.96
CA VAL A 102 -19.80 11.39 -2.70
C VAL A 102 -19.01 12.05 -1.59
N ASP A 103 -19.61 13.08 -0.98
CA ASP A 103 -19.03 13.77 0.16
C ASP A 103 -19.61 13.21 1.47
N LEU A 104 -18.73 12.86 2.39
CA LEU A 104 -19.02 12.25 3.69
C LEU A 104 -18.40 13.09 4.80
N GLU A 105 -19.05 13.12 5.96
CA GLU A 105 -18.47 13.71 7.17
C GLU A 105 -18.08 12.60 8.15
N VAL A 106 -16.85 12.66 8.65
CA VAL A 106 -16.27 11.65 9.54
C VAL A 106 -15.68 12.37 10.74
N THR A 107 -16.10 11.97 11.94
CA THR A 107 -15.61 12.56 13.18
C THR A 107 -14.71 11.59 13.91
N LEU A 108 -13.48 12.03 14.22
CA LEU A 108 -12.56 11.30 15.09
C LEU A 108 -12.58 11.89 16.50
N PRO A 109 -12.48 11.05 17.56
CA PRO A 109 -12.31 11.53 18.91
C PRO A 109 -10.94 12.22 19.04
N GLY A 110 -10.92 13.45 19.53
CA GLY A 110 -9.69 14.21 19.76
C GLY A 110 -9.38 14.37 21.25
N GLU A 111 -8.14 14.77 21.57
CA GLU A 111 -7.78 15.17 22.94
C GLU A 111 -8.46 16.51 23.27
N GLY A 112 -9.66 16.45 23.85
CA GLY A 112 -10.44 17.59 24.32
C GLY A 112 -11.60 17.98 23.40
N LYS A 113 -11.44 17.94 22.07
CA LYS A 113 -12.53 18.19 21.12
C LYS A 113 -12.49 17.21 19.95
N ASP A 114 -13.65 16.66 19.65
CA ASP A 114 -13.89 15.87 18.45
C ASP A 114 -13.53 16.65 17.18
N GLN A 115 -12.88 15.96 16.27
CA GLN A 115 -12.44 16.54 15.01
C GLN A 115 -13.21 15.95 13.84
N THR A 116 -14.00 16.80 13.18
CA THR A 116 -14.74 16.43 11.97
C THR A 116 -13.90 16.69 10.71
N PHE A 117 -13.94 15.73 9.80
CA PHE A 117 -13.28 15.73 8.51
C PHE A 117 -14.33 15.61 7.41
N LYS A 118 -14.13 16.34 6.31
CA LYS A 118 -14.90 16.15 5.08
C LYS A 118 -14.10 15.23 4.18
N VAL A 119 -14.68 14.09 3.83
CA VAL A 119 -14.06 13.08 2.99
C VAL A 119 -14.85 12.97 1.71
N SER A 120 -14.21 13.15 0.58
CA SER A 120 -14.82 12.95 -0.72
C SER A 120 -14.31 11.66 -1.34
N LEU A 121 -15.23 10.83 -1.79
CA LEU A 121 -14.99 9.54 -2.40
C LEU A 121 -15.48 9.59 -3.85
N GLN A 122 -14.60 9.28 -4.80
CA GLN A 122 -14.92 9.31 -6.23
C GLN A 122 -14.35 8.09 -6.95
N TRP A 123 -15.13 7.43 -7.79
CA TRP A 123 -14.64 6.36 -8.65
C TRP A 123 -13.66 6.90 -9.71
N VAL A 124 -12.57 6.16 -9.96
CA VAL A 124 -11.52 6.55 -10.92
C VAL A 124 -11.43 5.56 -12.07
N SER A 125 -11.16 4.29 -11.77
CA SER A 125 -10.92 3.28 -12.79
C SER A 125 -11.13 1.86 -12.25
N VAL A 126 -11.08 0.89 -13.15
CA VAL A 126 -10.96 -0.53 -12.83
C VAL A 126 -9.55 -0.97 -13.20
N VAL A 127 -8.85 -1.62 -12.28
CA VAL A 127 -7.48 -2.11 -12.43
C VAL A 127 -7.52 -3.63 -12.53
N SER A 128 -7.01 -4.19 -13.62
CA SER A 128 -7.07 -5.64 -13.84
C SER A 128 -5.81 -6.34 -13.31
N LEU A 129 -5.99 -7.22 -12.31
CA LEU A 129 -4.90 -8.08 -11.84
C LEU A 129 -4.62 -9.23 -12.80
N GLN A 130 -5.56 -9.55 -13.70
CA GLN A 130 -5.32 -10.51 -14.77
C GLN A 130 -4.26 -10.01 -15.75
N MET A 131 -4.33 -8.73 -16.16
CA MET A 131 -3.30 -8.15 -17.03
C MET A 131 -1.91 -8.22 -16.40
N LEU A 132 -1.82 -8.04 -15.07
CA LEU A 132 -0.55 -8.22 -14.35
C LEU A 132 -0.02 -9.66 -14.48
N LEU A 133 -0.88 -10.67 -14.34
CA LEU A 133 -0.49 -12.09 -14.50
C LEU A 133 -0.07 -12.41 -15.96
N GLU A 134 -0.73 -11.80 -16.94
CA GLU A 134 -0.36 -11.93 -18.36
C GLU A 134 1.01 -11.29 -18.64
N ALA A 135 1.31 -10.14 -18.04
CA ALA A 135 2.64 -9.54 -18.12
C ALA A 135 3.73 -10.41 -17.47
N LEU A 136 3.46 -10.98 -16.29
CA LEU A 136 4.41 -11.83 -15.56
C LEU A 136 4.70 -13.17 -16.26
N SER A 137 3.78 -13.64 -17.10
CA SER A 137 3.95 -14.81 -17.95
C SER A 137 4.63 -14.49 -19.30
N GLY A 138 4.94 -13.22 -19.55
CA GLY A 138 5.62 -12.76 -20.77
C GLY A 138 4.70 -12.57 -21.98
N HIS A 139 3.38 -12.57 -21.79
CA HIS A 139 2.42 -12.31 -22.86
C HIS A 139 2.25 -10.82 -23.16
N LEU A 140 2.59 -9.95 -22.19
CA LEU A 140 2.64 -8.49 -22.40
C LEU A 140 4.08 -7.99 -22.41
N ASN A 141 4.30 -6.91 -23.14
CA ASN A 141 5.63 -6.30 -23.28
C ASN A 141 6.03 -5.47 -22.06
N GLU A 142 5.05 -4.98 -21.30
CA GLU A 142 5.25 -4.08 -20.16
C GLU A 142 4.39 -4.54 -18.98
N VAL A 143 4.87 -4.28 -17.77
CA VAL A 143 4.15 -4.60 -16.53
C VAL A 143 3.21 -3.45 -16.20
N PRO A 144 1.90 -3.68 -16.01
CA PRO A 144 0.95 -2.61 -15.64
C PRO A 144 1.30 -2.00 -14.28
N GLU A 145 1.71 -0.73 -14.28
CA GLU A 145 2.15 -0.04 -13.05
C GLU A 145 1.01 0.17 -12.05
N ASP A 146 -0.21 0.41 -12.55
CA ASP A 146 -1.43 0.56 -11.77
C ASP A 146 -1.77 -0.72 -10.99
N SER A 147 -1.66 -1.89 -11.63
CA SER A 147 -1.87 -3.18 -10.97
C SER A 147 -0.81 -3.48 -9.92
N VAL A 148 0.46 -3.12 -10.19
CA VAL A 148 1.54 -3.24 -9.19
C VAL A 148 1.29 -2.30 -8.01
N GLN A 149 0.89 -1.07 -8.27
CA GLN A 149 0.56 -0.09 -7.23
C GLN A 149 -0.62 -0.53 -6.38
N ALA A 150 -1.71 -1.02 -7.00
CA ALA A 150 -2.88 -1.52 -6.28
C ALA A 150 -2.48 -2.67 -5.34
N LEU A 151 -1.65 -3.62 -5.82
CA LEU A 151 -1.17 -4.72 -5.00
C LEU A 151 -0.26 -4.26 -3.85
N ASP A 152 0.63 -3.30 -4.09
CA ASP A 152 1.47 -2.70 -3.04
C ASP A 152 0.60 -2.03 -1.96
N VAL A 153 -0.40 -1.24 -2.35
CA VAL A 153 -1.31 -0.57 -1.41
C VAL A 153 -2.11 -1.57 -0.58
N ILE A 154 -2.68 -2.60 -1.23
CA ILE A 154 -3.48 -3.63 -0.55
C ILE A 154 -2.61 -4.40 0.45
N THR A 155 -1.44 -4.87 0.05
CA THR A 155 -0.55 -5.67 0.91
C THR A 155 0.09 -4.85 2.04
N ARG A 156 0.27 -3.54 1.86
CA ARG A 156 0.80 -2.64 2.89
C ARG A 156 -0.26 -2.02 3.79
N HIS A 157 -1.56 -2.18 3.47
CA HIS A 157 -2.62 -1.50 4.21
C HIS A 157 -2.61 -1.88 5.70
N LEU A 158 -2.70 -3.17 6.03
CA LEU A 158 -2.78 -3.61 7.42
C LEU A 158 -1.49 -3.33 8.23
N PRO A 159 -0.27 -3.62 7.72
CA PRO A 159 0.95 -3.22 8.42
C PRO A 159 1.05 -1.72 8.67
N SER A 160 0.58 -0.89 7.74
CA SER A 160 0.56 0.58 7.91
C SER A 160 -0.44 1.07 8.96
N MET A 161 -1.40 0.23 9.36
CA MET A 161 -2.35 0.52 10.45
C MET A 161 -1.81 0.06 11.80
N ARG A 162 -1.06 -1.04 11.83
CA ARG A 162 -0.60 -1.68 13.08
C ARG A 162 0.78 -1.21 13.55
N TYR A 163 1.66 -0.88 12.61
CA TYR A 163 3.05 -0.52 12.89
C TYR A 163 3.33 0.93 12.54
N THR A 164 4.53 1.41 12.91
CA THR A 164 5.03 2.72 12.47
C THR A 164 5.75 2.58 11.13
N PRO A 165 5.18 3.09 10.02
CA PRO A 165 5.81 2.98 8.70
C PRO A 165 6.94 3.99 8.55
N VAL A 166 8.11 3.52 8.10
CA VAL A 166 9.25 4.35 7.70
C VAL A 166 9.74 3.87 6.33
N GLY A 167 9.52 4.66 5.29
CA GLY A 167 9.81 4.26 3.92
C GLY A 167 9.03 3.00 3.52
N ARG A 168 9.76 1.92 3.18
CA ARG A 168 9.18 0.60 2.85
C ARG A 168 9.12 -0.36 4.03
N SER A 169 9.53 0.08 5.20
CA SER A 169 9.67 -0.76 6.40
C SER A 169 8.65 -0.40 7.47
N PHE A 170 8.43 -1.33 8.40
CA PHE A 170 7.46 -1.23 9.48
C PHE A 170 8.12 -1.59 10.80
N PHE A 171 7.95 -0.72 11.81
CA PHE A 171 8.58 -0.88 13.12
C PHE A 171 7.54 -0.85 14.24
N SER A 172 7.79 -1.61 15.32
CA SER A 172 7.01 -1.57 16.55
C SER A 172 7.88 -1.22 17.76
N PRO A 173 7.28 -0.61 18.81
CA PRO A 173 7.95 -0.51 20.10
C PRO A 173 8.41 -1.89 20.59
N PRO A 174 9.49 -1.95 21.38
CA PRO A 174 9.92 -3.19 22.00
C PRO A 174 8.86 -3.75 22.97
N GLU A 175 8.52 -5.04 22.85
CA GLU A 175 7.65 -5.74 23.80
C GLU A 175 8.44 -6.81 24.55
N GLY A 176 8.80 -6.55 25.81
CA GLY A 176 9.54 -7.51 26.64
C GLY A 176 11.05 -7.58 26.39
N TYR A 177 11.60 -6.72 25.52
CA TYR A 177 13.03 -6.53 25.32
C TYR A 177 13.34 -5.03 25.34
N TYR A 178 14.48 -4.61 25.91
CA TYR A 178 14.89 -3.21 25.95
C TYR A 178 16.36 -3.07 25.56
N HIS A 179 16.61 -2.33 24.49
CA HIS A 179 17.95 -2.09 23.96
C HIS A 179 18.22 -0.58 23.93
N PRO A 180 18.67 0.00 25.06
CA PRO A 180 18.97 1.42 25.14
C PRO A 180 20.19 1.78 24.29
N LEU A 181 20.11 2.88 23.56
CA LEU A 181 21.25 3.49 22.85
C LEU A 181 21.84 4.69 23.61
N GLY A 182 21.22 5.07 24.73
CA GLY A 182 21.56 6.29 25.48
C GLY A 182 20.99 7.57 24.85
N GLY A 183 20.89 8.64 25.64
CA GLY A 183 20.36 9.93 25.20
C GLY A 183 18.87 9.93 24.85
N GLY A 184 18.06 9.14 25.58
CA GLY A 184 16.63 9.03 25.33
C GLY A 184 16.26 8.29 24.04
N ARG A 185 17.15 7.41 23.55
CA ARG A 185 16.93 6.59 22.35
C ARG A 185 16.99 5.10 22.67
N GLU A 186 16.18 4.33 21.95
CA GLU A 186 16.11 2.88 22.02
C GLU A 186 16.08 2.28 20.60
N VAL A 187 16.39 0.98 20.50
CA VAL A 187 16.26 0.24 19.23
C VAL A 187 14.85 -0.28 19.07
N TRP A 188 14.23 0.01 17.93
CA TRP A 188 13.01 -0.63 17.46
C TRP A 188 13.35 -1.67 16.41
N PHE A 189 12.71 -2.83 16.50
CA PHE A 189 12.80 -3.87 15.50
C PHE A 189 11.62 -3.76 14.54
N GLY A 190 11.85 -4.22 13.32
CA GLY A 190 10.89 -4.12 12.25
C GLY A 190 11.24 -5.03 11.08
N PHE A 191 10.57 -4.80 9.98
CA PHE A 191 10.82 -5.52 8.74
C PHE A 191 10.64 -4.61 7.53
N HIS A 192 11.48 -4.81 6.53
CA HIS A 192 11.27 -4.29 5.19
C HIS A 192 10.22 -5.12 4.47
N GLN A 193 9.31 -4.47 3.75
CA GLN A 193 8.33 -5.14 2.89
C GLN A 193 8.27 -4.48 1.51
N SER A 194 8.44 -5.28 0.46
CA SER A 194 8.15 -4.83 -0.91
C SER A 194 7.57 -5.94 -1.76
N VAL A 195 6.55 -5.60 -2.55
CA VAL A 195 6.01 -6.47 -3.59
C VAL A 195 6.73 -6.17 -4.91
N ARG A 196 7.25 -7.21 -5.57
CA ARG A 196 8.00 -7.05 -6.83
C ARG A 196 7.59 -8.08 -7.89
N PRO A 197 7.53 -7.69 -9.16
CA PRO A 197 7.41 -8.65 -10.25
C PRO A 197 8.68 -9.50 -10.35
N ALA A 198 8.52 -10.80 -10.44
CA ALA A 198 9.57 -11.74 -10.81
C ALA A 198 9.11 -12.57 -12.01
N MET A 199 10.00 -13.40 -12.56
CA MET A 199 9.59 -14.33 -13.61
C MET A 199 8.47 -15.22 -13.06
N TRP A 200 7.34 -15.28 -13.77
CA TRP A 200 6.16 -16.12 -13.49
C TRP A 200 5.24 -15.68 -12.35
N ASN A 201 5.70 -14.92 -11.35
CA ASN A 201 4.87 -14.55 -10.18
C ASN A 201 5.26 -13.19 -9.58
N MET A 202 4.35 -12.62 -8.79
CA MET A 202 4.71 -11.55 -7.84
C MET A 202 5.35 -12.17 -6.60
N MET A 203 6.39 -11.50 -6.10
CA MET A 203 7.14 -11.90 -4.92
C MET A 203 7.02 -10.85 -3.83
N LEU A 204 6.75 -11.30 -2.61
CA LEU A 204 6.85 -10.50 -1.40
C LEU A 204 8.27 -10.67 -0.84
N ASN A 205 9.06 -9.62 -0.91
CA ASN A 205 10.39 -9.58 -0.32
C ASN A 205 10.30 -9.04 1.12
N ILE A 206 10.69 -9.87 2.09
CA ILE A 206 10.67 -9.54 3.53
C ILE A 206 12.09 -9.66 4.08
N ASP A 207 12.54 -8.66 4.82
CA ASP A 207 13.83 -8.70 5.50
C ASP A 207 13.73 -8.08 6.90
N GLY A 208 14.51 -8.59 7.86
CA GLY A 208 14.52 -8.07 9.22
C GLY A 208 15.30 -6.77 9.30
N GLU A 209 14.74 -5.75 9.97
CA GLU A 209 15.38 -4.45 10.11
C GLU A 209 15.39 -3.97 11.57
N THR A 210 16.35 -3.09 11.88
CA THR A 210 16.42 -2.35 13.15
C THR A 210 16.61 -0.88 12.88
N SER A 211 16.00 -0.03 13.70
CA SER A 211 16.14 1.42 13.63
C SER A 211 16.17 2.01 15.03
N ALA A 212 16.84 3.15 15.20
CA ALA A 212 16.76 3.93 16.44
C ALA A 212 15.45 4.73 16.50
N ALA A 213 14.83 4.79 17.67
CA ALA A 213 13.65 5.61 17.95
C ALA A 213 13.84 6.35 19.28
N SER A 214 13.18 7.50 19.43
CA SER A 214 13.16 8.24 20.69
C SER A 214 12.21 7.59 21.68
N VAL A 215 12.67 7.40 22.92
CA VAL A 215 11.86 6.92 24.04
C VAL A 215 10.88 8.04 24.43
N LYS A 216 9.62 7.70 24.64
CA LYS A 216 8.67 8.61 25.30
C LYS A 216 8.97 8.66 26.79
N ILE A 217 9.81 9.60 27.21
CA ILE A 217 10.12 9.86 28.61
C ILE A 217 9.30 11.08 29.05
N PRO A 218 8.60 11.05 30.20
CA PRO A 218 8.03 12.26 30.78
C PRO A 218 9.13 13.31 30.93
N LEU A 219 8.91 14.52 30.40
CA LEU A 219 9.79 15.63 30.72
C LEU A 219 9.69 15.86 32.23
N SER A 220 10.79 15.67 32.95
CA SER A 220 10.84 16.02 34.36
C SER A 220 10.59 17.52 34.48
N VAL A 221 9.44 17.89 35.03
CA VAL A 221 9.14 19.27 35.41
C VAL A 221 10.04 19.58 36.60
N SER A 222 11.11 20.32 36.36
CA SER A 222 11.99 20.90 37.39
C SER A 222 11.42 22.22 37.90
#